data_AF-A0A6G1WSL9-F1
#
_entry.id   AF-A0A6G1WSL9-F1
#
_cell.length_a   1.000
_cell.length_b   1.000
_cell.length_c   1.000
_cell.angle_alpha   90.00
_cell.angle_beta   90.00
_cell.angle_gamma   90.00
#
_symmetry.space_group_name_H-M   'P 1'
#
loop_
_entity.id
_entity.type
_entity.pdbx_description
1 polymer ?
#
loop_
_entity_poly.entity_id
_entity_poly.type
_entity_poly.pdbx_seq_one_letter_code
_entity_poly.pdbx_strand_id
1 'polypeptide(L)'
;MRFGPVRPADAEGALLGHSVKIGTVKLSKGHRLNPDDVAALAEADVTEVIVAVLEPDDLPEDEAASRIAAAIAPDHLRFSRAATGRVNIYATAAGLFVANRAVVDLLNRIDPAITLACLADHVAVEAGDMVATIKIIPLAVQQVLVEQAQALLRVDRAFEVKPFTPRRAALVATELPSLKSQVMDKTRAVLTTRLLQSDSRLDSERRVAHTTEAVAAAIVEAASTHDLIIVFGASAVADPDDVIPAAIRRAGGVVEHVGMPVDPGNLLVLGRLGEIPVLGAPGCARSPRENGFDWILDRLLAGEWPSSEDITGFGVGGLLKEIPTRPQPREGIADKRAGPVELVVLAAGRASRMGPEGRHKLLAEFEGMPLVRRSVEAAIGAAPGRVTVVTGHREAEIQAALAGLSANFVSNPDYAGGMASSLIAGLSALDTGAGGMLVMLADMPGITSEHLAELIAAFEVESGRAVVRAVAGGQRGNPVILPKETFHAVRQLVGDVGARHIVERCGLPVIDVELGPAARLDLDTPEAILAAGGILKD
;
A
#
# COMPACT_ATOMS: atom_id res chain seq x y z
N MET A 1 5.38 -17.51 39.80
CA MET A 1 6.14 -18.62 39.15
C MET A 1 7.64 -18.42 39.28
N ARG A 2 8.42 -19.51 39.34
CA ARG A 2 9.89 -19.46 39.28
C ARG A 2 10.38 -20.03 37.95
N PHE A 3 11.14 -19.26 37.19
CA PHE A 3 11.68 -19.67 35.88
C PHE A 3 13.19 -19.89 35.97
N GLY A 4 13.68 -21.02 35.47
CA GLY A 4 15.12 -21.29 35.47
C GLY A 4 15.47 -22.75 35.20
N PRO A 5 16.78 -23.08 35.21
CA PRO A 5 17.24 -24.46 35.10
C PRO A 5 16.89 -25.26 36.36
N VAL A 6 16.42 -26.48 36.16
CA VAL A 6 16.25 -27.49 37.21
C VAL A 6 16.79 -28.83 36.71
N ARG A 7 17.14 -29.72 37.64
CA ARG A 7 17.47 -31.12 37.30
C ARG A 7 16.18 -31.84 36.89
N PRO A 8 16.20 -32.79 35.93
CA PRO A 8 14.99 -33.52 35.54
C PRO A 8 14.25 -34.16 36.72
N ALA A 9 14.97 -34.70 37.71
CA ALA A 9 14.39 -35.31 38.91
C ALA A 9 13.55 -34.32 39.76
N ASP A 10 13.80 -33.02 39.65
CA ASP A 10 13.09 -31.96 40.36
C ASP A 10 12.06 -31.23 39.45
N ALA A 11 11.87 -31.71 38.21
CA ALA A 11 11.09 -31.02 37.17
C ALA A 11 9.65 -31.53 37.01
N GLU A 12 9.27 -32.60 37.73
CA GLU A 12 7.93 -33.17 37.64
C GLU A 12 6.85 -32.11 37.94
N GLY A 13 5.86 -32.01 37.07
CA GLY A 13 4.76 -31.05 37.16
C GLY A 13 5.11 -29.63 36.71
N ALA A 14 6.38 -29.31 36.42
CA ALA A 14 6.80 -28.01 35.90
C ALA A 14 6.52 -27.88 34.38
N LEU A 15 6.43 -26.64 33.88
CA LEU A 15 6.19 -26.36 32.47
C LEU A 15 7.51 -26.12 31.74
N LEU A 16 7.75 -26.78 30.61
CA LEU A 16 8.98 -26.56 29.82
C LEU A 16 9.09 -25.12 29.30
N GLY A 17 10.20 -24.45 29.62
CA GLY A 17 10.52 -23.10 29.13
C GLY A 17 10.88 -23.05 27.65
N HIS A 18 11.46 -24.13 27.13
CA HIS A 18 11.83 -24.32 25.72
C HIS A 18 11.44 -25.72 25.25
N SER A 19 11.29 -25.91 23.93
CA SER A 19 11.08 -27.26 23.39
C SER A 19 12.34 -28.10 23.58
N VAL A 20 12.17 -29.34 24.01
CA VAL A 20 13.27 -30.30 24.24
C VAL A 20 13.06 -31.50 23.32
N LYS A 21 14.13 -31.97 22.68
CA LYS A 21 14.11 -33.16 21.82
C LYS A 21 14.80 -34.31 22.54
N ILE A 22 14.08 -35.41 22.73
CA ILE A 22 14.52 -36.64 23.42
C ILE A 22 14.45 -37.76 22.38
N GLY A 23 15.60 -38.17 21.83
CA GLY A 23 15.65 -39.12 20.73
C GLY A 23 14.82 -38.66 19.51
N THR A 24 13.74 -39.39 19.20
CA THR A 24 12.79 -39.06 18.12
C THR A 24 11.60 -38.22 18.59
N VAL A 25 11.36 -38.10 19.89
CA VAL A 25 10.22 -37.37 20.48
C VAL A 25 10.60 -35.91 20.72
N LYS A 26 9.68 -34.99 20.42
CA LYS A 26 9.84 -33.55 20.70
C LYS A 26 8.78 -33.12 21.71
N LEU A 27 9.23 -32.70 22.89
CA LEU A 27 8.39 -32.04 23.88
C LEU A 27 8.34 -30.54 23.54
N SER A 28 7.13 -29.98 23.43
CA SER A 28 6.94 -28.57 23.09
C SER A 28 7.17 -27.64 24.28
N LYS A 29 7.44 -26.36 24.00
CA LYS A 29 7.39 -25.31 25.03
C LYS A 29 6.01 -25.29 25.69
N GLY A 30 5.95 -25.11 27.00
CA GLY A 30 4.73 -25.10 27.80
C GLY A 30 4.19 -26.50 28.14
N HIS A 31 4.84 -27.57 27.66
CA HIS A 31 4.48 -28.94 28.04
C HIS A 31 4.69 -29.15 29.54
N ARG A 32 3.68 -29.69 30.23
CA ARG A 32 3.76 -30.03 31.65
C ARG A 32 4.40 -31.40 31.78
N LEU A 33 5.59 -31.45 32.40
CA LEU A 33 6.35 -32.68 32.58
C LEU A 33 5.62 -33.65 33.51
N ASN A 34 5.39 -34.86 33.04
CA ASN A 34 4.88 -35.97 33.83
C ASN A 34 6.04 -36.91 34.26
N PRO A 35 5.79 -37.94 35.08
CA PRO A 35 6.84 -38.88 35.51
C PRO A 35 7.58 -39.58 34.35
N ASP A 36 6.87 -39.93 33.28
CA ASP A 36 7.46 -40.59 32.10
C ASP A 36 8.39 -39.64 31.34
N ASP A 37 8.01 -38.36 31.21
CA ASP A 37 8.86 -37.33 30.60
C ASP A 37 10.15 -37.14 31.40
N VAL A 38 10.06 -37.11 32.73
CA VAL A 38 11.21 -36.98 33.63
C VAL A 38 12.15 -38.18 33.51
N ALA A 39 11.60 -39.40 33.45
CA ALA A 39 12.39 -40.62 33.23
C ALA A 39 13.08 -40.59 31.86
N ALA A 40 12.36 -40.21 30.80
CA ALA A 40 12.91 -40.11 29.44
C ALA A 40 14.01 -39.04 29.33
N LEU A 41 13.88 -37.91 30.04
CA LEU A 41 14.93 -36.89 30.14
C LEU A 41 16.18 -37.44 30.83
N ALA A 42 16.01 -38.23 31.89
CA ALA A 42 17.12 -38.84 32.62
C ALA A 42 17.83 -39.94 31.78
N GLU A 43 17.07 -40.78 31.06
CA GLU A 43 17.63 -41.81 30.16
C GLU A 43 18.40 -41.21 28.98
N ALA A 44 18.04 -39.98 28.56
CA ALA A 44 18.74 -39.25 27.50
C ALA A 44 19.92 -38.41 28.00
N ASP A 45 20.39 -38.64 29.23
CA ASP A 45 21.51 -37.94 29.88
C ASP A 45 21.33 -36.40 29.92
N VAL A 46 20.09 -35.90 29.96
CA VAL A 46 19.82 -34.47 30.13
C VAL A 46 20.10 -34.08 31.59
N THR A 47 21.05 -33.18 31.81
CA THR A 47 21.45 -32.78 33.17
C THR A 47 20.59 -31.65 33.75
N GLU A 48 20.11 -30.75 32.89
CA GLU A 48 19.27 -29.61 33.26
C GLU A 48 18.21 -29.34 32.19
N VAL A 49 17.03 -28.92 32.64
CA VAL A 49 15.95 -28.42 31.79
C VAL A 49 15.48 -27.06 32.28
N ILE A 50 15.27 -26.12 31.35
CA ILE A 50 14.69 -24.83 31.68
C ILE A 50 13.18 -25.01 31.83
N VAL A 51 12.65 -24.70 33.02
CA VAL A 51 11.22 -24.84 33.33
C VAL A 51 10.65 -23.59 34.01
N ALA A 52 9.34 -23.46 33.98
CA ALA A 52 8.55 -22.64 34.88
C ALA A 52 7.90 -23.54 35.94
N VAL A 53 8.30 -23.36 37.20
CA VAL A 53 7.65 -23.97 38.36
C VAL A 53 6.54 -23.05 38.84
N LEU A 54 5.30 -23.52 38.78
CA LEU A 54 4.13 -22.76 39.21
C LEU A 54 4.04 -22.70 40.74
N GLU A 55 3.68 -21.53 41.25
CA GLU A 55 3.29 -21.31 42.63
C GLU A 55 1.76 -21.48 42.77
N PRO A 56 1.23 -21.69 44.00
CA PRO A 56 -0.21 -21.99 44.19
C PRO A 56 -1.18 -20.96 43.58
N ASP A 57 -0.78 -19.69 43.55
CA ASP A 57 -1.60 -18.59 43.04
C ASP A 57 -1.27 -18.20 41.59
N ASP A 58 -0.47 -19.01 40.88
CA ASP A 58 -0.20 -18.78 39.45
C ASP A 58 -1.30 -19.40 38.56
N LEU A 59 -1.79 -18.60 37.62
CA LEU A 59 -2.65 -19.05 36.54
C LEU A 59 -1.81 -19.37 35.29
N PRO A 60 -2.00 -20.55 34.66
CA PRO A 60 -1.40 -20.85 33.36
C PRO A 60 -1.77 -19.81 32.29
N GLU A 61 -0.86 -19.58 31.35
CA GLU A 61 -0.96 -18.49 30.35
C GLU A 61 -2.28 -18.46 29.57
N ASP A 62 -2.79 -19.60 29.12
CA ASP A 62 -4.04 -19.69 28.35
C ASP A 62 -5.28 -19.42 29.21
N GLU A 63 -5.25 -19.86 30.46
CA GLU A 63 -6.34 -19.60 31.42
C GLU A 63 -6.38 -18.13 31.79
N ALA A 64 -5.23 -17.53 32.09
CA ALA A 64 -5.10 -16.10 32.36
C ALA A 64 -5.59 -15.25 31.18
N ALA A 65 -5.13 -15.54 29.95
CA ALA A 65 -5.57 -14.82 28.75
C ALA A 65 -7.09 -14.93 28.54
N SER A 66 -7.67 -16.12 28.72
CA SER A 66 -9.11 -16.36 28.60
C SER A 66 -9.92 -15.58 29.62
N ARG A 67 -9.46 -15.54 30.89
CA ARG A 67 -10.15 -14.82 31.97
C ARG A 67 -10.14 -13.31 31.73
N ILE A 68 -9.02 -12.73 31.28
CA ILE A 68 -8.94 -11.30 30.94
C ILE A 68 -9.87 -10.99 29.77
N ALA A 69 -9.83 -11.80 28.70
CA ALA A 69 -10.69 -11.61 27.54
C ALA A 69 -12.19 -11.64 27.90
N ALA A 70 -12.58 -12.52 28.82
CA ALA A 70 -13.96 -12.64 29.28
C ALA A 70 -14.48 -11.42 30.08
N ALA A 71 -13.60 -10.49 30.48
CA ALA A 71 -14.01 -9.23 31.08
C ALA A 71 -14.43 -8.16 30.05
N ILE A 72 -14.13 -8.39 28.76
CA ILE A 72 -14.50 -7.49 27.66
C ILE A 72 -15.86 -7.91 27.10
N ALA A 73 -16.78 -6.96 26.96
CA ALA A 73 -18.09 -7.22 26.38
C ALA A 73 -17.98 -7.68 24.90
N PRO A 74 -18.69 -8.73 24.46
CA PRO A 74 -18.61 -9.25 23.10
C PRO A 74 -19.44 -8.46 22.07
N ASP A 75 -19.60 -7.16 22.30
CA ASP A 75 -20.40 -6.27 21.47
C ASP A 75 -19.68 -5.97 20.14
N HIS A 76 -20.18 -6.56 19.05
CA HIS A 76 -19.53 -6.56 17.73
C HIS A 76 -18.10 -7.14 17.70
N LEU A 77 -17.76 -7.98 18.68
CA LEU A 77 -16.45 -8.58 18.85
C LEU A 77 -16.53 -10.10 18.96
N ARG A 78 -15.58 -10.78 18.31
CA ARG A 78 -15.38 -12.24 18.41
C ARG A 78 -13.99 -12.53 18.96
N PHE A 79 -13.90 -13.46 19.90
CA PHE A 79 -12.66 -13.85 20.54
C PHE A 79 -12.19 -15.22 20.03
N SER A 80 -10.89 -15.37 19.78
CA SER A 80 -10.30 -16.69 19.56
C SER A 80 -10.31 -17.50 20.86
N ARG A 81 -10.13 -18.81 20.74
CA ARG A 81 -9.69 -19.61 21.90
C ARG A 81 -8.30 -19.12 22.33
N ALA A 82 -8.01 -19.18 23.62
CA ALA A 82 -6.66 -18.97 24.10
C ALA A 82 -5.75 -20.08 23.59
N ALA A 83 -4.59 -19.69 23.07
CA ALA A 83 -3.53 -20.60 22.72
C ALA A 83 -2.18 -19.91 22.90
N THR A 84 -1.22 -20.57 23.53
CA THR A 84 0.11 -20.04 23.80
C THR A 84 0.07 -18.68 24.52
N GLY A 85 -0.84 -18.53 25.49
CA GLY A 85 -1.06 -17.31 26.25
C GLY A 85 -1.69 -16.17 25.45
N ARG A 86 -2.28 -16.42 24.28
CA ARG A 86 -2.82 -15.38 23.40
C ARG A 86 -4.31 -15.54 23.14
N VAL A 87 -5.05 -14.44 23.20
CA VAL A 87 -6.42 -14.33 22.69
C VAL A 87 -6.48 -13.20 21.66
N ASN A 88 -6.85 -13.52 20.42
CA ASN A 88 -7.08 -12.54 19.37
C ASN A 88 -8.55 -12.15 19.34
N ILE A 89 -8.81 -10.87 19.09
CA ILE A 89 -10.14 -10.26 19.10
C ILE A 89 -10.40 -9.69 17.71
N TYR A 90 -11.55 -10.02 17.15
CA TYR A 90 -11.91 -9.70 15.77
C TYR A 90 -13.21 -8.92 15.71
N ALA A 91 -13.30 -7.96 14.79
CA ALA A 91 -14.57 -7.29 14.48
C ALA A 91 -15.56 -8.28 13.84
N THR A 92 -16.84 -8.16 14.16
CA THR A 92 -17.90 -8.98 13.55
C THR A 92 -18.78 -8.19 12.57
N ALA A 93 -18.52 -6.91 12.40
CA ALA A 93 -19.25 -6.01 11.51
C ALA A 93 -18.28 -4.96 10.93
N ALA A 94 -18.62 -4.39 9.77
CA ALA A 94 -17.94 -3.20 9.28
C ALA A 94 -18.31 -2.00 10.16
N GLY A 95 -17.32 -1.19 10.52
CA GLY A 95 -17.53 -0.09 11.45
C GLY A 95 -16.26 0.66 11.81
N LEU A 96 -16.37 1.48 12.84
CA LEU A 96 -15.27 2.25 13.40
C LEU A 96 -14.76 1.60 14.68
N PHE A 97 -13.50 1.23 14.72
CA PHE A 97 -12.82 0.81 15.93
C PHE A 97 -12.49 2.03 16.80
N VAL A 98 -12.98 2.06 18.03
CA VAL A 98 -12.77 3.15 18.99
C VAL A 98 -12.03 2.60 20.20
N ALA A 99 -10.90 3.20 20.55
CA ALA A 99 -10.02 2.76 21.63
C ALA A 99 -9.92 3.81 22.74
N ASN A 100 -10.10 3.37 23.98
CA ASN A 100 -9.81 4.17 25.15
C ASN A 100 -8.34 4.01 25.53
N ARG A 101 -7.49 4.91 25.04
CA ARG A 101 -6.05 4.92 25.31
C ARG A 101 -5.72 4.88 26.81
N ALA A 102 -6.49 5.56 27.65
CA ALA A 102 -6.23 5.59 29.09
C ALA A 102 -6.41 4.20 29.72
N VAL A 103 -7.49 3.49 29.37
CA VAL A 103 -7.77 2.14 29.89
C VAL A 103 -6.74 1.12 29.38
N VAL A 104 -6.40 1.18 28.08
CA VAL A 104 -5.37 0.31 27.49
C VAL A 104 -4.00 0.55 28.13
N ASP A 105 -3.60 1.81 28.33
CA ASP A 105 -2.35 2.18 28.99
C ASP A 105 -2.35 1.71 30.46
N LEU A 106 -3.46 1.86 31.19
CA LEU A 106 -3.59 1.41 32.58
C LEU A 106 -3.46 -0.11 32.70
N LEU A 107 -4.09 -0.88 31.80
CA LEU A 107 -3.98 -2.33 31.81
C LEU A 107 -2.54 -2.78 31.57
N ASN A 108 -1.87 -2.21 30.57
CA ASN A 108 -0.47 -2.54 30.25
C ASN A 108 0.52 -2.10 31.35
N ARG A 109 0.10 -1.25 32.29
CA ARG A 109 0.91 -0.85 33.46
C ARG A 109 0.73 -1.78 34.67
N ILE A 110 -0.24 -2.70 34.65
CA ILE A 110 -0.48 -3.63 35.77
C ILE A 110 0.77 -4.47 36.01
N ASP A 111 1.24 -5.18 34.98
CA ASP A 111 2.45 -5.98 35.03
C ASP A 111 2.94 -6.29 33.60
N PRO A 112 4.26 -6.27 33.33
CA PRO A 112 4.79 -6.60 32.01
C PRO A 112 4.46 -8.02 31.52
N ALA A 113 4.03 -8.93 32.39
CA ALA A 113 3.55 -10.26 32.01
C ALA A 113 2.24 -10.24 31.21
N ILE A 114 1.42 -9.19 31.37
CA ILE A 114 0.11 -9.05 30.74
C ILE A 114 0.17 -7.89 29.75
N THR A 115 -0.09 -8.17 28.47
CA THR A 115 -0.20 -7.11 27.47
C THR A 115 -1.52 -7.15 26.73
N LEU A 116 -2.02 -5.96 26.42
CA LEU A 116 -3.16 -5.72 25.54
C LEU A 116 -2.69 -4.75 24.44
N ALA A 117 -2.71 -5.22 23.20
CA ALA A 117 -2.45 -4.39 22.03
C ALA A 117 -3.72 -4.29 21.16
N CYS A 118 -3.94 -3.15 20.53
CA CYS A 118 -5.06 -2.91 19.63
C CYS A 118 -4.68 -2.04 18.44
N LEU A 119 -5.61 -1.89 17.49
CA LEU A 119 -5.48 -0.91 16.41
C LEU A 119 -5.39 0.52 16.96
N ALA A 120 -4.98 1.45 16.10
CA ALA A 120 -5.09 2.87 16.42
C ALA A 120 -6.56 3.27 16.62
N ASP A 121 -6.76 4.31 17.42
CA ASP A 121 -8.08 4.84 17.72
C ASP A 121 -8.76 5.43 16.47
N HIS A 122 -10.08 5.27 16.35
CA HIS A 122 -10.92 5.69 15.24
C HIS A 122 -10.46 5.19 13.85
N VAL A 123 -10.15 3.90 13.72
CA VAL A 123 -9.81 3.25 12.44
C VAL A 123 -11.00 2.47 11.90
N ALA A 124 -11.29 2.61 10.60
CA ALA A 124 -12.32 1.81 9.93
C ALA A 124 -11.89 0.34 9.82
N VAL A 125 -12.82 -0.58 10.11
CA VAL A 125 -12.59 -2.03 10.11
C VAL A 125 -13.68 -2.76 9.34
N GLU A 126 -13.35 -3.93 8.81
CA GLU A 126 -14.29 -4.88 8.22
C GLU A 126 -14.58 -6.08 9.15
N ALA A 127 -15.69 -6.77 8.89
CA ALA A 127 -15.99 -8.01 9.60
C ALA A 127 -14.88 -9.05 9.33
N GLY A 128 -14.25 -9.54 10.39
CA GLY A 128 -13.13 -10.48 10.33
C GLY A 128 -11.77 -9.87 10.60
N ASP A 129 -11.64 -8.54 10.62
CA ASP A 129 -10.38 -7.87 10.97
C ASP A 129 -10.01 -8.12 12.43
N MET A 130 -8.72 -8.32 12.68
CA MET A 130 -8.19 -8.44 14.04
C MET A 130 -7.98 -7.04 14.62
N VAL A 131 -8.75 -6.69 15.66
CA VAL A 131 -8.77 -5.34 16.23
C VAL A 131 -7.96 -5.22 17.52
N ALA A 132 -7.78 -6.33 18.25
CA ALA A 132 -7.00 -6.38 19.47
C ALA A 132 -6.45 -7.78 19.76
N THR A 133 -5.43 -7.85 20.61
CA THR A 133 -4.85 -9.11 21.10
C THR A 133 -4.40 -8.95 22.55
N ILE A 134 -4.76 -9.94 23.37
CA ILE A 134 -4.25 -10.11 24.73
C ILE A 134 -3.12 -11.12 24.67
N LYS A 135 -2.01 -10.84 25.36
CA LYS A 135 -0.88 -11.76 25.47
C LYS A 135 -0.39 -11.84 26.91
N ILE A 136 -0.40 -13.05 27.44
CA ILE A 136 0.40 -13.45 28.59
C ILE A 136 1.77 -13.88 28.05
N ILE A 137 2.81 -13.15 28.45
CA ILE A 137 4.19 -13.36 27.98
C ILE A 137 4.84 -14.59 28.65
N PRO A 138 4.82 -14.72 30.00
CA PRO A 138 5.31 -15.92 30.67
C PRO A 138 4.34 -17.09 30.54
N LEU A 139 4.81 -18.30 30.90
CA LEU A 139 3.99 -19.52 30.90
C LEU A 139 2.87 -19.51 31.97
N ALA A 140 2.97 -18.61 32.95
CA ALA A 140 1.95 -18.35 33.95
C ALA A 140 2.11 -16.96 34.56
N VAL A 141 1.03 -16.45 35.15
CA VAL A 141 0.99 -15.14 35.82
C VAL A 141 0.18 -15.24 37.11
N GLN A 142 0.51 -14.42 38.10
CA GLN A 142 -0.21 -14.42 39.38
C GLN A 142 -1.69 -14.07 39.20
N GLN A 143 -2.56 -14.81 39.89
CA GLN A 143 -4.01 -14.65 39.82
C GLN A 143 -4.46 -13.21 40.15
N VAL A 144 -3.84 -12.58 41.16
CA VAL A 144 -4.20 -11.21 41.58
C VAL A 144 -4.03 -10.19 40.44
N LEU A 145 -3.05 -10.37 39.55
CA LEU A 145 -2.81 -9.47 38.42
C LEU A 145 -3.89 -9.63 37.34
N VAL A 146 -4.34 -10.87 37.11
CA VAL A 146 -5.48 -11.18 36.22
C VAL A 146 -6.76 -10.56 36.77
N GLU A 147 -7.01 -10.68 38.06
CA GLU A 147 -8.18 -10.08 38.72
C GLU A 147 -8.19 -8.55 38.63
N GLN A 148 -7.04 -7.91 38.79
CA GLN A 148 -6.88 -6.47 38.57
C GLN A 148 -7.21 -6.06 37.13
N ALA A 149 -6.70 -6.81 36.13
CA ALA A 149 -7.01 -6.55 34.73
C ALA A 149 -8.50 -6.72 34.43
N GLN A 150 -9.14 -7.75 34.98
CA GLN A 150 -10.58 -7.97 34.84
C GLN A 150 -11.40 -6.86 35.49
N ALA A 151 -11.01 -6.41 36.69
CA ALA A 151 -11.69 -5.34 37.40
C ALA A 151 -11.66 -4.03 36.59
N LEU A 152 -10.50 -3.68 36.03
CA LEU A 152 -10.35 -2.51 35.16
C LEU A 152 -11.25 -2.58 33.93
N LEU A 153 -11.22 -3.70 33.19
CA LEU A 153 -11.98 -3.89 31.95
C LEU A 153 -13.51 -3.97 32.16
N ARG A 154 -13.97 -4.31 33.37
CA ARG A 154 -15.40 -4.32 33.72
C ARG A 154 -15.94 -2.94 34.07
N VAL A 155 -15.10 -2.04 34.56
CA VAL A 155 -15.50 -0.67 34.91
C VAL A 155 -15.54 0.19 33.66
N ASP A 156 -14.44 0.20 32.90
CA ASP A 156 -14.30 1.04 31.72
C ASP A 156 -14.02 0.22 30.46
N ARG A 157 -14.67 0.60 29.36
CA ARG A 157 -14.50 -0.05 28.07
C ARG A 157 -13.14 0.31 27.49
N ALA A 158 -12.28 -0.70 27.26
CA ALA A 158 -10.97 -0.49 26.64
C ALA A 158 -11.08 -0.15 25.15
N PHE A 159 -12.03 -0.76 24.44
CA PHE A 159 -12.33 -0.48 23.04
C PHE A 159 -13.68 -1.06 22.63
N GLU A 160 -14.17 -0.62 21.47
CA GLU A 160 -15.37 -1.12 20.81
C GLU A 160 -15.24 -1.05 19.28
N VAL A 161 -16.15 -1.75 18.59
CA VAL A 161 -16.43 -1.51 17.17
C VAL A 161 -17.83 -0.93 17.07
N LYS A 162 -17.94 0.32 16.60
CA LYS A 162 -19.21 0.98 16.31
C LYS A 162 -19.61 0.67 14.87
N PRO A 163 -20.64 -0.15 14.62
CA PRO A 163 -21.04 -0.48 13.26
C PRO A 163 -21.41 0.77 12.47
N PHE A 164 -21.05 0.80 11.19
CA PHE A 164 -21.51 1.88 10.33
C PHE A 164 -23.04 1.81 10.13
N THR A 165 -23.67 2.98 10.11
CA THR A 165 -25.09 3.14 9.79
C THR A 165 -25.22 3.58 8.33
N PRO A 166 -25.93 2.82 7.48
CA PRO A 166 -26.12 3.18 6.08
C PRO A 166 -26.78 4.55 5.94
N ARG A 167 -26.21 5.41 5.08
CA ARG A 167 -26.73 6.75 4.76
C ARG A 167 -27.07 6.87 3.28
N ARG A 168 -28.03 7.73 2.98
CA ARG A 168 -28.38 8.21 1.64
C ARG A 168 -27.69 9.54 1.42
N ALA A 169 -26.55 9.51 0.73
CA ALA A 169 -25.73 10.67 0.47
C ALA A 169 -26.15 11.41 -0.81
N ALA A 170 -26.08 12.74 -0.78
CA ALA A 170 -26.15 13.61 -1.95
C ALA A 170 -24.78 14.25 -2.23
N LEU A 171 -24.42 14.35 -3.51
CA LEU A 171 -23.24 15.09 -3.96
C LEU A 171 -23.66 16.44 -4.57
N VAL A 172 -23.22 17.54 -3.96
CA VAL A 172 -23.27 18.89 -4.53
C VAL A 172 -21.89 19.22 -5.11
N ALA A 173 -21.82 19.28 -6.42
CA ALA A 173 -20.60 19.42 -7.19
C ALA A 173 -20.56 20.82 -7.80
N THR A 174 -19.58 21.66 -7.44
CA THR A 174 -19.49 23.00 -8.05
C THR A 174 -18.68 23.00 -9.34
N GLU A 175 -19.01 23.92 -10.24
CA GLU A 175 -18.38 24.05 -11.55
C GLU A 175 -17.70 25.41 -11.72
N LEU A 176 -16.55 25.39 -12.39
CA LEU A 176 -15.84 26.55 -12.93
C LEU A 176 -15.48 26.25 -14.40
N PRO A 177 -15.36 27.26 -15.28
CA PRO A 177 -15.09 27.05 -16.71
C PRO A 177 -13.82 26.23 -17.01
N SER A 178 -12.85 26.26 -16.10
CA SER A 178 -11.58 25.52 -16.20
C SER A 178 -11.66 24.05 -15.79
N LEU A 179 -12.77 23.61 -15.16
CA LEU A 179 -12.91 22.27 -14.61
C LEU A 179 -13.61 21.34 -15.62
N LYS A 180 -12.90 20.30 -16.07
CA LYS A 180 -13.44 19.31 -17.02
C LYS A 180 -14.50 18.42 -16.34
N SER A 181 -15.58 18.12 -17.05
CA SER A 181 -16.65 17.21 -16.60
C SER A 181 -16.13 15.84 -16.15
N GLN A 182 -15.12 15.29 -16.83
CA GLN A 182 -14.48 14.02 -16.48
C GLN A 182 -13.89 13.98 -15.05
N VAL A 183 -13.43 15.13 -14.53
CA VAL A 183 -12.93 15.22 -13.15
C VAL A 183 -14.06 15.02 -12.15
N MET A 184 -15.26 15.53 -12.47
CA MET A 184 -16.46 15.37 -11.65
C MET A 184 -16.96 13.93 -11.70
N ASP A 185 -16.94 13.29 -12.87
CA ASP A 185 -17.30 11.88 -13.02
C ASP A 185 -16.38 10.97 -12.18
N LYS A 186 -15.06 11.23 -12.20
CA LYS A 186 -14.09 10.53 -11.33
C LYS A 186 -14.37 10.76 -9.85
N THR A 187 -14.73 11.98 -9.47
CA THR A 187 -15.05 12.34 -8.08
C THR A 187 -16.26 11.56 -7.58
N ARG A 188 -17.32 11.51 -8.40
CA ARG A 188 -18.51 10.70 -8.12
C ARG A 188 -18.15 9.22 -7.96
N ALA A 189 -17.33 8.67 -8.86
CA ALA A 189 -16.92 7.27 -8.79
C ALA A 189 -16.13 6.96 -7.50
N VAL A 190 -15.15 7.79 -7.15
CA VAL A 190 -14.36 7.63 -5.91
C VAL A 190 -15.24 7.72 -4.67
N LEU A 191 -16.12 8.72 -4.60
CA LEU A 191 -17.03 8.87 -3.46
C LEU A 191 -18.01 7.69 -3.35
N THR A 192 -18.52 7.19 -4.48
CA THR A 192 -19.38 6.00 -4.50
C THR A 192 -18.66 4.82 -3.88
N THR A 193 -17.39 4.57 -4.26
CA THR A 193 -16.60 3.48 -3.68
C THR A 193 -16.39 3.64 -2.19
N ARG A 194 -16.09 4.85 -1.69
CA ARG A 194 -15.91 5.12 -0.25
C ARG A 194 -17.16 4.79 0.57
N LEU A 195 -18.34 5.13 0.04
CA LEU A 195 -19.61 4.89 0.73
C LEU A 195 -19.98 3.40 0.82
N LEU A 196 -19.47 2.54 -0.06
CA LEU A 196 -19.79 1.10 -0.05
C LEU A 196 -19.41 0.41 1.26
N GLN A 197 -18.32 0.83 1.90
CA GLN A 197 -17.85 0.20 3.15
C GLN A 197 -18.87 0.31 4.30
N SER A 198 -19.71 1.35 4.27
CA SER A 198 -20.75 1.59 5.27
C SER A 198 -22.14 1.19 4.79
N ASP A 199 -22.25 0.47 3.67
CA ASP A 199 -23.50 0.21 2.95
C ASP A 199 -24.28 1.50 2.58
N SER A 200 -23.61 2.66 2.60
CA SER A 200 -24.16 3.94 2.21
C SER A 200 -24.21 4.08 0.70
N ARG A 201 -25.09 4.95 0.20
CA ARG A 201 -25.34 5.12 -1.24
C ARG A 201 -25.27 6.57 -1.64
N LEU A 202 -24.68 6.82 -2.81
CA LEU A 202 -24.73 8.12 -3.45
C LEU A 202 -25.94 8.18 -4.41
N ASP A 203 -27.06 8.66 -3.89
CA ASP A 203 -28.36 8.61 -4.57
C ASP A 203 -28.54 9.72 -5.61
N SER A 204 -27.91 10.88 -5.39
CA SER A 204 -28.06 12.03 -6.27
C SER A 204 -26.75 12.83 -6.44
N GLU A 205 -26.64 13.48 -7.60
CA GLU A 205 -25.59 14.46 -7.90
C GLU A 205 -26.25 15.72 -8.47
N ARG A 206 -25.85 16.89 -7.95
CA ARG A 206 -26.24 18.21 -8.44
C ARG A 206 -24.99 18.99 -8.82
N ARG A 207 -24.87 19.38 -10.08
CA ARG A 207 -23.80 20.26 -10.55
C ARG A 207 -24.29 21.70 -10.60
N VAL A 208 -23.60 22.62 -9.92
CA VAL A 208 -24.03 24.01 -9.75
C VAL A 208 -22.87 24.98 -9.93
N ALA A 209 -23.17 26.26 -10.21
CA ALA A 209 -22.15 27.30 -10.24
C ALA A 209 -21.42 27.40 -8.89
N HIS A 210 -20.11 27.65 -8.91
CA HIS A 210 -19.30 27.87 -7.70
C HIS A 210 -19.61 29.24 -7.06
N THR A 211 -20.82 29.35 -6.49
CA THR A 211 -21.36 30.56 -5.83
C THR A 211 -22.12 30.15 -4.58
N THR A 212 -22.08 31.00 -3.55
CA THR A 212 -22.74 30.78 -2.27
C THR A 212 -24.23 30.49 -2.43
N GLU A 213 -24.91 31.23 -3.30
CA GLU A 213 -26.35 31.10 -3.58
C GLU A 213 -26.70 29.74 -4.18
N ALA A 214 -25.98 29.32 -5.21
CA ALA A 214 -26.29 28.09 -5.93
C ALA A 214 -25.98 26.84 -5.08
N VAL A 215 -24.89 26.86 -4.31
CA VAL A 215 -24.54 25.78 -3.38
C VAL A 215 -25.55 25.70 -2.23
N ALA A 216 -25.95 26.83 -1.65
CA ALA A 216 -26.94 26.85 -0.57
C ALA A 216 -28.28 26.28 -1.02
N ALA A 217 -28.76 26.66 -2.21
CA ALA A 217 -29.99 26.12 -2.78
C ALA A 217 -29.91 24.59 -2.98
N ALA A 218 -28.77 24.09 -3.48
CA ALA A 218 -28.56 22.66 -3.65
C ALA A 218 -28.48 21.89 -2.32
N ILE A 219 -27.88 22.47 -1.27
CA ILE A 219 -27.84 21.90 0.08
C ILE A 219 -29.27 21.77 0.64
N VAL A 220 -30.07 22.84 0.58
CA VAL A 220 -31.46 22.84 1.07
C VAL A 220 -32.30 21.80 0.33
N GLU A 221 -32.14 21.71 -0.99
CA GLU A 221 -32.85 20.71 -1.79
C GLU A 221 -32.44 19.28 -1.40
N ALA A 222 -31.14 18.99 -1.30
CA ALA A 222 -30.63 17.68 -0.94
C ALA A 222 -31.10 17.24 0.46
N ALA A 223 -31.12 18.16 1.43
CA ALA A 223 -31.55 17.91 2.80
C ALA A 223 -33.01 17.44 2.94
N SER A 224 -33.86 17.68 1.92
CA SER A 224 -35.24 17.19 1.93
C SER A 224 -35.36 15.68 1.73
N THR A 225 -34.33 15.03 1.17
CA THR A 225 -34.39 13.63 0.72
C THR A 225 -33.18 12.78 1.12
N HIS A 226 -32.13 13.38 1.70
CA HIS A 226 -30.85 12.76 2.03
C HIS A 226 -30.46 13.07 3.47
N ASP A 227 -29.72 12.17 4.10
CA ASP A 227 -29.26 12.29 5.50
C ASP A 227 -27.74 12.42 5.61
N LEU A 228 -27.06 12.63 4.48
CA LEU A 228 -25.66 13.04 4.37
C LEU A 228 -25.50 13.91 3.11
N ILE A 229 -24.85 15.07 3.22
CA ILE A 229 -24.58 15.94 2.07
C ILE A 229 -23.09 16.15 1.95
N ILE A 230 -22.55 15.93 0.76
CA ILE A 230 -21.13 16.10 0.45
C ILE A 230 -21.00 17.15 -0.65
N VAL A 231 -20.27 18.22 -0.36
CA VAL A 231 -20.04 19.34 -1.25
C VAL A 231 -18.61 19.30 -1.77
N PHE A 232 -18.44 19.18 -3.08
CA PHE A 232 -17.14 19.29 -3.73
C PHE A 232 -16.96 20.66 -4.39
N GLY A 233 -16.01 21.42 -3.85
CA GLY A 233 -15.54 22.68 -4.41
C GLY A 233 -14.81 22.50 -5.75
N ALA A 234 -15.09 23.38 -6.71
CA ALA A 234 -14.29 23.58 -7.92
C ALA A 234 -12.99 24.29 -7.58
N SER A 235 -13.00 25.11 -6.52
CA SER A 235 -11.83 25.68 -5.86
C SER A 235 -11.66 25.09 -4.46
N ALA A 236 -10.42 25.14 -3.97
CA ALA A 236 -10.09 24.82 -2.59
C ALA A 236 -10.62 25.91 -1.66
N VAL A 237 -11.12 25.51 -0.48
CA VAL A 237 -11.55 26.44 0.57
C VAL A 237 -10.33 27.16 1.12
N ALA A 238 -10.32 28.48 1.03
CA ALA A 238 -9.22 29.32 1.51
C ALA A 238 -9.55 30.05 2.82
N ASP A 239 -10.83 30.25 3.12
CA ASP A 239 -11.28 31.11 4.22
C ASP A 239 -12.58 30.57 4.87
N PRO A 240 -12.83 30.80 6.18
CA PRO A 240 -14.08 30.44 6.84
C PRO A 240 -15.35 31.10 6.26
N ASP A 241 -15.22 32.13 5.42
CA ASP A 241 -16.31 32.80 4.69
C ASP A 241 -16.30 32.52 3.18
N ASP A 242 -15.49 31.55 2.73
CA ASP A 242 -15.49 31.07 1.35
C ASP A 242 -16.83 30.39 0.98
N VAL A 243 -17.01 30.05 -0.30
CA VAL A 243 -18.27 29.60 -0.91
C VAL A 243 -18.95 28.49 -0.13
N ILE A 244 -18.21 27.45 0.30
CA ILE A 244 -18.82 26.27 0.95
C ILE A 244 -19.29 26.60 2.38
N PRO A 245 -18.44 27.10 3.30
CA PRO A 245 -18.90 27.55 4.62
C PRO A 245 -20.03 28.58 4.55
N ALA A 246 -19.91 29.58 3.67
CA ALA A 246 -20.93 30.61 3.49
C ALA A 246 -22.26 30.01 3.00
N ALA A 247 -22.20 29.03 2.10
CA ALA A 247 -23.39 28.35 1.58
C ALA A 247 -24.10 27.52 2.66
N ILE A 248 -23.35 26.85 3.54
CA ILE A 248 -23.92 26.13 4.69
C ILE A 248 -24.67 27.11 5.59
N ARG A 249 -24.05 28.24 5.96
CA ARG A 249 -24.72 29.28 6.78
C ARG A 249 -25.95 29.84 6.09
N ARG A 250 -25.86 30.13 4.79
CA ARG A 250 -26.96 30.65 3.99
C ARG A 250 -28.13 29.65 3.84
N ALA A 251 -27.84 28.36 3.80
CA ALA A 251 -28.85 27.31 3.82
C ALA A 251 -29.61 27.20 5.16
N GLY A 252 -29.23 28.00 6.17
CA GLY A 252 -29.76 27.93 7.53
C GLY A 252 -29.01 26.92 8.42
N GLY A 253 -27.85 26.44 7.96
CA GLY A 253 -27.02 25.50 8.68
C GLY A 253 -25.99 26.15 9.60
N VAL A 254 -25.24 25.31 10.30
CA VAL A 254 -24.12 25.69 11.18
C VAL A 254 -22.83 25.13 10.59
N VAL A 255 -21.78 25.95 10.55
CA VAL A 255 -20.42 25.49 10.25
C VAL A 255 -19.74 25.21 11.57
N GLU A 256 -19.46 23.94 11.83
CA GLU A 256 -18.87 23.47 13.10
C GLU A 256 -17.34 23.62 13.08
N HIS A 257 -16.71 23.36 11.93
CA HIS A 257 -15.26 23.44 11.80
C HIS A 257 -14.80 23.68 10.35
N VAL A 258 -13.71 24.43 10.17
CA VAL A 258 -13.08 24.70 8.86
C VAL A 258 -11.59 24.41 8.96
N GLY A 259 -11.11 23.56 8.07
CA GLY A 259 -9.74 23.05 8.06
C GLY A 259 -9.53 21.88 9.01
N MET A 260 -8.38 21.21 8.93
CA MET A 260 -7.96 20.22 9.92
C MET A 260 -6.43 20.03 9.85
N PRO A 261 -5.76 19.65 10.94
CA PRO A 261 -4.31 19.44 10.98
C PRO A 261 -3.91 18.07 10.39
N VAL A 262 -4.47 17.70 9.23
CA VAL A 262 -4.21 16.43 8.53
C VAL A 262 -3.82 16.67 7.09
N ASP A 263 -2.75 16.03 6.63
CA ASP A 263 -2.24 16.13 5.27
C ASP A 263 -2.05 14.75 4.63
N PRO A 264 -2.74 14.43 3.52
CA PRO A 264 -3.80 15.22 2.86
C PRO A 264 -5.12 15.25 3.63
N GLY A 265 -5.89 16.35 3.52
CA GLY A 265 -7.21 16.50 4.18
C GLY A 265 -7.50 17.91 4.73
N ASN A 266 -6.47 18.74 4.83
CA ASN A 266 -6.43 19.98 5.61
C ASN A 266 -7.46 21.08 5.29
N LEU A 267 -8.22 20.97 4.20
CA LEU A 267 -9.19 21.98 3.74
C LEU A 267 -10.64 21.48 3.83
N LEU A 268 -10.89 20.50 4.70
CA LEU A 268 -12.23 20.01 4.99
C LEU A 268 -13.09 21.11 5.63
N VAL A 269 -14.38 21.11 5.33
CA VAL A 269 -15.39 21.87 6.09
C VAL A 269 -16.38 20.87 6.70
N LEU A 270 -16.59 20.94 8.01
CA LEU A 270 -17.64 20.21 8.70
C LEU A 270 -18.74 21.19 9.10
N GLY A 271 -19.96 20.94 8.63
CA GLY A 271 -21.15 21.66 9.04
C GLY A 271 -22.37 20.77 9.09
N ARG A 272 -23.53 21.37 9.34
CA ARG A 272 -24.81 20.66 9.40
C ARG A 272 -25.99 21.54 9.04
N LEU A 273 -27.05 20.91 8.56
CA LEU A 273 -28.37 21.53 8.43
C LEU A 273 -29.36 20.72 9.28
N GLY A 274 -29.73 21.26 10.44
CA GLY A 274 -30.39 20.46 11.49
C GLY A 274 -29.47 19.36 11.98
N GLU A 275 -29.91 18.10 11.85
CA GLU A 275 -29.15 16.88 12.20
C GLU A 275 -28.38 16.30 10.99
N ILE A 276 -28.55 16.87 9.79
CA ILE A 276 -27.94 16.34 8.56
C ILE A 276 -26.51 16.86 8.45
N PRO A 277 -25.49 15.99 8.41
CA PRO A 277 -24.12 16.40 8.17
C PRO A 277 -23.93 16.97 6.76
N VAL A 278 -23.19 18.08 6.68
CA VAL A 278 -22.77 18.71 5.43
C VAL A 278 -21.25 18.80 5.42
N LEU A 279 -20.62 17.99 4.57
CA LEU A 279 -19.16 17.92 4.42
C LEU A 279 -18.68 18.68 3.18
N GLY A 280 -17.90 19.74 3.37
CA GLY A 280 -17.09 20.31 2.30
C GLY A 280 -15.83 19.49 2.09
N ALA A 281 -15.83 18.66 1.04
CA ALA A 281 -14.72 17.75 0.77
C ALA A 281 -13.50 18.49 0.18
N PRO A 282 -12.29 18.28 0.70
CA PRO A 282 -11.07 18.84 0.13
C PRO A 282 -10.77 18.21 -1.23
N GLY A 283 -9.98 18.90 -2.08
CA GLY A 283 -9.62 18.39 -3.41
C GLY A 283 -8.94 17.01 -3.40
N CYS A 284 -8.22 16.68 -2.34
CA CYS A 284 -7.59 15.36 -2.16
C CYS A 284 -8.59 14.20 -2.06
N ALA A 285 -9.84 14.44 -1.66
CA ALA A 285 -10.89 13.42 -1.59
C ALA A 285 -11.32 12.89 -2.98
N ARG A 286 -10.83 13.51 -4.08
CA ARG A 286 -10.95 12.98 -5.45
C ARG A 286 -9.96 11.85 -5.75
N SER A 287 -8.98 11.62 -4.87
CA SER A 287 -8.09 10.47 -4.89
C SER A 287 -8.76 9.27 -4.22
N PRO A 288 -8.55 8.02 -4.67
CA PRO A 288 -9.00 6.84 -3.95
C PRO A 288 -8.17 6.55 -2.68
N ARG A 289 -7.04 7.23 -2.49
CA ARG A 289 -6.18 7.05 -1.30
C ARG A 289 -6.81 7.65 -0.06
N GLU A 290 -6.57 7.04 1.08
CA GLU A 290 -7.03 7.55 2.38
C GLU A 290 -6.54 9.00 2.59
N ASN A 291 -7.41 9.84 3.13
CA ASN A 291 -7.08 11.21 3.51
C ASN A 291 -7.97 11.67 4.68
N GLY A 292 -7.71 12.84 5.26
CA GLY A 292 -8.46 13.35 6.42
C GLY A 292 -9.97 13.49 6.21
N PHE A 293 -10.47 13.52 4.97
CA PHE A 293 -11.91 13.42 4.69
C PHE A 293 -12.51 12.10 5.23
N ASP A 294 -11.78 11.00 5.08
CA ASP A 294 -12.23 9.66 5.48
C ASP A 294 -12.39 9.58 7.00
N TRP A 295 -11.45 10.15 7.74
CA TRP A 295 -11.49 10.18 9.20
C TRP A 295 -12.74 10.86 9.76
N ILE A 296 -13.27 11.88 9.06
CA ILE A 296 -14.51 12.54 9.46
C ILE A 296 -15.73 11.80 8.93
N LEU A 297 -15.67 11.30 7.69
CA LEU A 297 -16.76 10.54 7.09
C LEU A 297 -17.06 9.28 7.92
N ASP A 298 -16.04 8.50 8.28
CA ASP A 298 -16.20 7.25 9.03
C ASP A 298 -16.79 7.48 10.42
N ARG A 299 -16.39 8.57 11.09
CA ARG A 299 -16.99 8.98 12.38
C ARG A 299 -18.47 9.30 12.24
N LEU A 300 -18.85 10.08 11.23
CA LEU A 300 -20.27 10.41 10.98
C LEU A 300 -21.10 9.17 10.61
N LEU A 301 -20.52 8.25 9.84
CA LEU A 301 -21.14 6.97 9.48
C LEU A 301 -21.28 6.04 10.69
N ALA A 302 -20.39 6.11 11.67
CA ALA A 302 -20.49 5.42 12.94
C ALA A 302 -21.40 6.13 13.96
N GLY A 303 -22.04 7.24 13.57
CA GLY A 303 -22.94 8.02 14.43
C GLY A 303 -22.23 8.95 15.42
N GLU A 304 -20.92 9.18 15.25
CA GLU A 304 -20.18 10.16 16.02
C GLU A 304 -20.21 11.54 15.38
N TRP A 305 -20.21 12.58 16.21
CA TRP A 305 -20.04 13.95 15.79
C TRP A 305 -18.68 14.48 16.27
N PRO A 306 -17.67 14.59 15.38
CA PRO A 306 -16.36 15.11 15.76
C PRO A 306 -16.46 16.53 16.31
N SER A 307 -15.93 16.72 17.52
CA SER A 307 -15.82 18.06 18.12
C SER A 307 -14.68 18.86 17.47
N SER A 308 -14.65 20.18 17.66
CA SER A 308 -13.49 20.98 17.27
C SER A 308 -12.20 20.55 18.00
N GLU A 309 -12.31 20.06 19.25
CA GLU A 309 -11.18 19.52 20.00
C GLU A 309 -10.66 18.23 19.35
N ASP A 310 -11.55 17.33 18.92
CA ASP A 310 -11.16 16.11 18.25
C ASP A 310 -10.42 16.41 16.94
N ILE A 311 -10.98 17.31 16.12
CA ILE A 311 -10.42 17.64 14.81
C ILE A 311 -9.04 18.29 14.97
N THR A 312 -8.89 19.24 15.91
CA THR A 312 -7.60 19.88 16.18
C THR A 312 -6.59 18.92 16.83
N GLY A 313 -7.07 17.86 17.50
CA GLY A 313 -6.26 16.79 18.06
C GLY A 313 -5.59 15.88 17.03
N PHE A 314 -6.05 15.88 15.77
CA PHE A 314 -5.51 15.03 14.71
C PHE A 314 -4.09 15.38 14.25
N GLY A 315 -3.46 16.44 14.78
CA GLY A 315 -2.12 16.85 14.35
C GLY A 315 -1.04 15.79 14.57
N VAL A 316 -1.11 15.01 15.66
CA VAL A 316 -0.19 13.88 15.88
C VAL A 316 -0.70 12.68 15.09
N GLY A 317 0.07 12.24 14.10
CA GLY A 317 -0.36 11.19 13.17
C GLY A 317 -1.12 11.72 11.95
N GLY A 318 -1.52 13.00 11.94
CA GLY A 318 -2.20 13.66 10.83
C GLY A 318 -1.34 13.86 9.57
N LEU A 319 -0.02 13.62 9.64
CA LEU A 319 0.79 13.48 8.44
C LEU A 319 0.63 12.05 7.92
N LEU A 320 -0.36 11.84 7.06
CA LEU A 320 -0.61 10.54 6.46
C LEU A 320 0.56 10.25 5.54
N LYS A 321 1.34 9.24 5.91
CA LYS A 321 2.53 8.86 5.15
C LYS A 321 2.11 8.37 3.78
N GLU A 322 2.45 9.14 2.76
CA GLU A 322 2.90 8.59 1.49
C GLU A 322 4.06 9.44 0.93
N ILE A 323 5.18 8.79 0.60
CA ILE A 323 6.04 9.27 -0.49
C ILE A 323 5.17 9.06 -1.74
N PRO A 324 4.62 10.13 -2.34
CA PRO A 324 5.39 11.06 -3.14
C PRO A 324 5.15 12.52 -2.72
N THR A 325 6.25 13.27 -2.64
CA THR A 325 6.30 14.73 -2.51
C THR A 325 5.11 15.42 -3.18
N ARG A 326 4.24 16.00 -2.36
CA ARG A 326 3.24 17.00 -2.77
C ARG A 326 3.91 18.08 -3.62
N PRO A 327 3.31 18.59 -4.70
CA PRO A 327 3.74 19.84 -5.31
C PRO A 327 3.43 20.95 -4.29
N GLN A 328 4.44 21.35 -3.52
CA GLN A 328 4.32 22.51 -2.64
C GLN A 328 4.29 23.79 -3.49
N PRO A 329 3.40 24.75 -3.19
CA PRO A 329 3.48 26.08 -3.75
C PRO A 329 4.71 26.79 -3.16
N ARG A 330 5.75 26.97 -3.99
CA ARG A 330 6.86 27.93 -3.82
C ARG A 330 7.35 28.15 -2.39
N GLU A 331 7.97 27.15 -1.79
CA GLU A 331 9.06 27.40 -0.84
C GLU A 331 10.36 26.95 -1.49
N GLY A 332 11.28 27.90 -1.65
CA GLY A 332 12.52 27.73 -2.39
C GLY A 332 13.45 26.75 -1.69
N ILE A 333 13.35 25.47 -2.03
CA ILE A 333 14.42 24.50 -1.81
C ILE A 333 15.08 24.30 -3.17
N ALA A 334 16.37 24.63 -3.24
CA ALA A 334 17.19 24.46 -4.42
C ALA A 334 16.95 23.09 -5.08
N ASP A 335 16.64 23.14 -6.37
CA ASP A 335 16.38 22.07 -7.30
C ASP A 335 17.42 20.94 -7.18
N LYS A 336 17.15 19.92 -6.37
CA LYS A 336 17.85 18.64 -6.50
C LYS A 336 17.28 17.97 -7.74
N ARG A 337 17.87 18.28 -8.90
CA ARG A 337 17.63 17.58 -10.16
C ARG A 337 17.56 16.09 -9.90
N ALA A 338 16.56 15.42 -10.47
CA ALA A 338 16.54 13.97 -10.53
C ALA A 338 17.87 13.47 -11.10
N GLY A 339 18.36 12.35 -10.58
CA GLY A 339 19.52 11.69 -11.17
C GLY A 339 19.28 11.35 -12.64
N PRO A 340 20.34 11.05 -13.41
CA PRO A 340 20.18 10.74 -14.83
C PRO A 340 19.29 9.50 -15.04
N VAL A 341 18.66 9.43 -16.21
CA VAL A 341 18.00 8.21 -16.68
C VAL A 341 19.05 7.24 -17.21
N GLU A 342 18.99 6.00 -16.74
CA GLU A 342 19.78 4.88 -17.24
C GLU A 342 18.92 3.95 -18.10
N LEU A 343 19.49 3.43 -19.18
CA LEU A 343 18.78 2.65 -20.18
C LEU A 343 19.09 1.17 -19.96
N VAL A 344 18.04 0.36 -19.83
CA VAL A 344 18.11 -1.08 -19.72
C VAL A 344 17.50 -1.70 -20.98
N VAL A 345 18.35 -2.33 -21.77
CA VAL A 345 17.97 -3.07 -22.98
C VAL A 345 17.79 -4.55 -22.64
N LEU A 346 16.58 -5.07 -22.76
CA LEU A 346 16.28 -6.47 -22.46
C LEU A 346 16.56 -7.35 -23.68
N ALA A 347 17.63 -8.16 -23.60
CA ALA A 347 18.12 -9.03 -24.67
C ALA A 347 18.23 -10.52 -24.27
N ALA A 348 17.66 -10.90 -23.11
CA ALA A 348 17.81 -12.25 -22.54
C ALA A 348 16.81 -13.31 -23.08
N GLY A 349 15.82 -12.89 -23.89
CA GLY A 349 14.70 -13.72 -24.30
C GLY A 349 15.08 -14.87 -25.25
N ARG A 350 14.38 -16.00 -25.15
CA ARG A 350 14.66 -17.24 -25.90
C ARG A 350 14.22 -17.24 -27.37
N ALA A 351 13.53 -16.19 -27.82
CA ALA A 351 12.95 -16.09 -29.15
C ALA A 351 12.10 -17.32 -29.56
N SER A 352 11.30 -17.88 -28.64
CA SER A 352 10.63 -19.18 -28.80
C SER A 352 9.65 -19.28 -29.97
N ARG A 353 9.22 -18.15 -30.54
CA ARG A 353 8.33 -18.05 -31.71
C ARG A 353 9.09 -18.14 -33.06
N MET A 354 10.42 -18.21 -33.03
CA MET A 354 11.28 -18.23 -34.22
C MET A 354 11.49 -19.63 -34.83
N GLY A 355 10.91 -20.67 -34.22
CA GLY A 355 11.00 -22.05 -34.71
C GLY A 355 12.14 -22.87 -34.07
N PRO A 356 12.27 -24.17 -34.43
CA PRO A 356 13.13 -25.13 -33.72
C PRO A 356 14.62 -25.12 -34.10
N GLU A 357 15.04 -24.32 -35.09
CA GLU A 357 16.39 -24.39 -35.64
C GLU A 357 17.10 -23.05 -35.52
N GLY A 358 18.20 -22.99 -34.75
CA GLY A 358 19.38 -22.11 -34.91
C GLY A 358 19.21 -20.59 -34.91
N ARG A 359 18.03 -20.06 -35.20
CA ARG A 359 17.76 -18.69 -35.57
C ARG A 359 17.29 -17.89 -34.37
N HIS A 360 17.83 -16.68 -34.21
CA HIS A 360 17.47 -15.81 -33.09
C HIS A 360 17.14 -14.41 -33.62
N LYS A 361 15.95 -13.91 -33.29
CA LYS A 361 15.43 -12.62 -33.79
C LYS A 361 16.41 -11.46 -33.61
N LEU A 362 17.13 -11.44 -32.48
CA LEU A 362 18.11 -10.40 -32.15
C LEU A 362 19.36 -10.42 -33.04
N LEU A 363 19.68 -11.56 -33.66
CA LEU A 363 20.81 -11.73 -34.58
C LEU A 363 20.39 -11.61 -36.05
N ALA A 364 19.10 -11.39 -36.33
CA ALA A 364 18.64 -11.07 -37.67
C ALA A 364 19.26 -9.75 -38.14
N GLU A 365 19.66 -9.69 -39.40
CA GLU A 365 20.35 -8.53 -39.95
C GLU A 365 19.43 -7.66 -40.79
N PHE A 366 19.51 -6.36 -40.55
CA PHE A 366 18.89 -5.31 -41.36
C PHE A 366 20.03 -4.50 -41.97
N GLU A 367 20.13 -4.49 -43.29
CA GLU A 367 21.23 -3.82 -44.01
C GLU A 367 22.63 -4.27 -43.53
N GLY A 368 22.76 -5.57 -43.18
CA GLY A 368 24.01 -6.16 -42.67
C GLY A 368 24.28 -5.92 -41.18
N MET A 369 23.36 -5.27 -40.45
CA MET A 369 23.51 -4.98 -39.03
C MET A 369 22.56 -5.83 -38.18
N PRO A 370 23.06 -6.55 -37.15
CA PRO A 370 22.20 -7.30 -36.23
C PRO A 370 21.18 -6.40 -35.52
N LEU A 371 19.95 -6.88 -35.36
CA LEU A 371 18.85 -6.13 -34.75
C LEU A 371 19.19 -5.64 -33.33
N VAL A 372 19.84 -6.49 -32.51
CA VAL A 372 20.27 -6.08 -31.17
C VAL A 372 21.29 -4.96 -31.23
N ARG A 373 22.19 -4.98 -32.23
CA ARG A 373 23.19 -3.93 -32.40
C ARG A 373 22.53 -2.60 -32.71
N ARG A 374 21.57 -2.59 -33.62
CA ARG A 374 20.78 -1.39 -33.96
C ARG A 374 20.06 -0.82 -32.73
N SER A 375 19.39 -1.67 -31.95
CA SER A 375 18.67 -1.24 -30.73
C SER A 375 19.61 -0.67 -29.67
N VAL A 376 20.78 -1.28 -29.48
CA VAL A 376 21.78 -0.81 -28.50
C VAL A 376 22.49 0.46 -28.99
N GLU A 377 22.77 0.60 -30.29
CA GLU A 377 23.32 1.83 -30.86
C GLU A 377 22.34 3.00 -30.71
N ALA A 378 21.02 2.78 -30.89
CA ALA A 378 20.00 3.78 -30.59
C ALA A 378 20.00 4.20 -29.11
N ALA A 379 20.11 3.22 -28.19
CA ALA A 379 20.21 3.48 -26.75
C ALA A 379 21.47 4.29 -26.39
N ILE A 380 22.62 3.92 -26.96
CA ILE A 380 23.89 4.63 -26.73
C ILE A 380 23.81 6.05 -27.29
N GLY A 381 23.20 6.25 -28.46
CA GLY A 381 22.98 7.56 -29.04
C GLY A 381 22.16 8.50 -28.14
N ALA A 382 21.19 7.95 -27.40
CA ALA A 382 20.35 8.72 -26.48
C ALA A 382 20.99 8.98 -25.10
N ALA A 383 21.76 8.03 -24.58
CA ALA A 383 22.37 8.13 -23.25
C ALA A 383 23.77 7.49 -23.19
N PRO A 384 24.80 8.15 -23.76
CA PRO A 384 26.17 7.62 -23.76
C PRO A 384 26.68 7.30 -22.34
N GLY A 385 27.26 6.11 -22.17
CA GLY A 385 27.82 5.64 -20.90
C GLY A 385 26.79 5.22 -19.84
N ARG A 386 25.49 5.20 -20.18
CA ARG A 386 24.38 4.85 -19.27
C ARG A 386 23.48 3.73 -19.81
N VAL A 387 24.06 2.84 -20.62
CA VAL A 387 23.33 1.74 -21.26
C VAL A 387 23.78 0.42 -20.67
N THR A 388 22.81 -0.33 -20.15
CA THR A 388 22.97 -1.69 -19.64
C THR A 388 22.19 -2.66 -20.52
N VAL A 389 22.85 -3.69 -21.04
CA VAL A 389 22.25 -4.75 -21.84
C VAL A 389 22.15 -6.00 -20.97
N VAL A 390 20.92 -6.48 -20.78
CA VAL A 390 20.65 -7.71 -20.01
C VAL A 390 20.63 -8.89 -20.98
N THR A 391 21.65 -9.74 -20.89
CA THR A 391 21.85 -10.95 -21.69
C THR A 391 21.36 -12.20 -20.96
N GLY A 392 21.19 -13.31 -21.70
CA GLY A 392 20.73 -14.58 -21.16
C GLY A 392 20.90 -15.68 -22.19
N HIS A 393 19.81 -16.11 -22.82
CA HIS A 393 19.88 -17.09 -23.91
C HIS A 393 20.80 -16.59 -25.05
N ARG A 394 21.73 -17.43 -25.54
CA ARG A 394 22.75 -17.09 -26.56
C ARG A 394 23.60 -15.86 -26.22
N GLU A 395 23.89 -15.66 -24.94
CA GLU A 395 24.70 -14.54 -24.42
C GLU A 395 26.00 -14.30 -25.22
N ALA A 396 26.80 -15.34 -25.48
CA ALA A 396 28.08 -15.19 -26.17
C ALA A 396 27.94 -14.58 -27.57
N GLU A 397 26.90 -14.95 -28.31
CA GLU A 397 26.66 -14.47 -29.68
C GLU A 397 26.06 -13.07 -29.68
N ILE A 398 25.19 -12.77 -28.71
CA ILE A 398 24.65 -11.42 -28.51
C ILE A 398 25.77 -10.45 -28.11
N GLN A 399 26.65 -10.83 -27.19
CA GLN A 399 27.81 -10.02 -26.81
C GLN A 399 28.79 -9.85 -27.98
N ALA A 400 29.01 -10.89 -28.79
CA ALA A 400 29.84 -10.78 -29.99
C ALA A 400 29.26 -9.80 -31.03
N ALA A 401 27.94 -9.80 -31.25
CA ALA A 401 27.26 -8.85 -32.13
C ALA A 401 27.39 -7.39 -31.65
N LEU A 402 27.53 -7.20 -30.33
CA LEU A 402 27.68 -5.91 -29.66
C LEU A 402 29.14 -5.52 -29.41
N ALA A 403 30.10 -6.30 -29.91
CA ALA A 403 31.52 -6.02 -29.73
C ALA A 403 31.88 -4.61 -30.25
N GLY A 404 32.64 -3.88 -29.43
CA GLY A 404 33.08 -2.50 -29.69
C GLY A 404 32.10 -1.42 -29.26
N LEU A 405 30.90 -1.76 -28.75
CA LEU A 405 29.96 -0.78 -28.22
C LEU A 405 30.23 -0.46 -26.74
N SER A 406 30.00 0.78 -26.35
CA SER A 406 30.12 1.24 -24.95
C SER A 406 28.82 0.99 -24.20
N ALA A 407 28.62 -0.26 -23.79
CA ALA A 407 27.50 -0.68 -22.96
C ALA A 407 27.96 -1.62 -21.83
N ASN A 408 27.26 -1.57 -20.70
CA ASN A 408 27.46 -2.49 -19.59
C ASN A 408 26.67 -3.78 -19.85
N PHE A 409 27.24 -4.94 -19.59
CA PHE A 409 26.59 -6.24 -19.82
C PHE A 409 26.26 -6.91 -18.50
N VAL A 410 25.02 -7.41 -18.38
CA VAL A 410 24.53 -8.12 -17.20
C VAL A 410 23.95 -9.46 -17.65
N SER A 411 24.56 -10.55 -17.21
CA SER A 411 24.02 -11.90 -17.46
C SER A 411 22.87 -12.20 -16.50
N ASN A 412 21.70 -12.56 -17.04
CA ASN A 412 20.58 -13.09 -16.27
C ASN A 412 20.53 -14.62 -16.42
N PRO A 413 21.04 -15.40 -15.44
CA PRO A 413 21.00 -16.86 -15.52
C PRO A 413 19.57 -17.43 -15.45
N ASP A 414 18.63 -16.68 -14.84
CA ASP A 414 17.23 -17.06 -14.66
C ASP A 414 16.33 -16.53 -15.78
N TYR A 415 16.87 -16.35 -17.00
CA TYR A 415 16.13 -15.83 -18.16
C TYR A 415 14.91 -16.68 -18.54
N ALA A 416 14.88 -17.95 -18.14
CA ALA A 416 13.75 -18.84 -18.36
C ALA A 416 12.55 -18.54 -17.45
N GLY A 417 12.74 -17.76 -16.37
CA GLY A 417 11.71 -17.40 -15.39
C GLY A 417 10.75 -16.28 -15.85
N GLY A 418 10.95 -15.71 -17.05
CA GLY A 418 10.12 -14.64 -17.61
C GLY A 418 10.74 -13.25 -17.50
N MET A 419 10.05 -12.24 -18.02
CA MET A 419 10.57 -10.87 -18.11
C MET A 419 10.96 -10.23 -16.77
N ALA A 420 10.37 -10.66 -15.65
CA ALA A 420 10.64 -10.10 -14.33
C ALA A 420 12.12 -10.26 -13.90
N SER A 421 12.72 -11.44 -14.13
CA SER A 421 14.13 -11.68 -13.74
C SER A 421 15.10 -10.76 -14.50
N SER A 422 14.81 -10.47 -15.78
CA SER A 422 15.61 -9.54 -16.58
C SER A 422 15.46 -8.10 -16.14
N LEU A 423 14.26 -7.66 -15.73
CA LEU A 423 14.03 -6.33 -15.17
C LEU A 423 14.78 -6.14 -13.84
N ILE A 424 14.78 -7.16 -12.98
CA ILE A 424 15.50 -7.13 -11.70
C ILE A 424 17.01 -7.13 -11.91
N ALA A 425 17.51 -7.94 -12.83
CA ALA A 425 18.93 -7.96 -13.20
C ALA A 425 19.39 -6.60 -13.75
N GLY A 426 18.60 -6.03 -14.68
CA GLY A 426 18.84 -4.69 -15.19
C GLY A 426 18.86 -3.64 -14.09
N LEU A 427 17.81 -3.60 -13.26
CA LEU A 427 17.71 -2.67 -12.13
C LEU A 427 18.89 -2.76 -11.15
N SER A 428 19.40 -3.97 -10.91
CA SER A 428 20.48 -4.20 -9.95
C SER A 428 21.84 -3.68 -10.44
N ALA A 429 21.97 -3.37 -11.74
CA ALA A 429 23.18 -2.86 -12.36
C ALA A 429 23.17 -1.34 -12.58
N LEU A 430 22.10 -0.63 -12.22
CA LEU A 430 22.05 0.83 -12.27
C LEU A 430 22.96 1.45 -11.20
N ASP A 431 23.47 2.64 -11.48
CA ASP A 431 24.15 3.44 -10.46
C ASP A 431 23.18 3.85 -9.35
N THR A 432 23.69 3.93 -8.12
CA THR A 432 22.91 4.38 -6.95
C THR A 432 22.33 5.80 -7.12
N GLY A 433 22.94 6.59 -8.01
CA GLY A 433 22.53 7.94 -8.39
C GLY A 433 21.43 8.01 -9.45
N ALA A 434 21.01 6.91 -10.07
CA ALA A 434 19.96 6.93 -11.11
C ALA A 434 18.67 7.57 -10.59
N GLY A 435 18.08 8.45 -11.42
CA GLY A 435 16.77 9.06 -11.18
C GLY A 435 15.63 8.25 -11.79
N GLY A 436 15.91 7.47 -12.84
CA GLY A 436 14.94 6.59 -13.49
C GLY A 436 15.61 5.54 -14.37
N MET A 437 14.84 4.51 -14.70
CA MET A 437 15.24 3.39 -15.56
C MET A 437 14.37 3.38 -16.81
N LEU A 438 14.95 3.64 -17.97
CA LEU A 438 14.29 3.43 -19.27
C LEU A 438 14.42 1.96 -19.65
N VAL A 439 13.29 1.27 -19.71
CA VAL A 439 13.20 -0.12 -20.14
C VAL A 439 12.82 -0.17 -21.61
N MET A 440 13.65 -0.81 -22.43
CA MET A 440 13.35 -1.10 -23.84
C MET A 440 13.64 -2.56 -24.20
N LEU A 441 12.93 -3.07 -25.21
CA LEU A 441 13.15 -4.41 -25.75
C LEU A 441 14.17 -4.34 -26.88
N ALA A 442 15.02 -5.36 -27.00
CA ALA A 442 16.10 -5.39 -27.98
C ALA A 442 15.65 -5.64 -29.43
N ASP A 443 14.37 -5.97 -29.64
CA ASP A 443 13.76 -6.38 -30.91
C ASP A 443 12.85 -5.30 -31.52
N MET A 444 13.08 -4.04 -31.16
CA MET A 444 12.30 -2.87 -31.58
C MET A 444 13.02 -2.08 -32.70
N PRO A 445 12.94 -2.49 -33.99
CA PRO A 445 13.74 -1.93 -35.08
C PRO A 445 13.44 -0.46 -35.40
N GLY A 446 12.24 0.03 -35.03
CA GLY A 446 11.78 1.39 -35.32
C GLY A 446 12.13 2.42 -34.25
N ILE A 447 12.67 2.00 -33.11
CA ILE A 447 13.07 2.92 -32.04
C ILE A 447 14.43 3.53 -32.37
N THR A 448 14.52 4.86 -32.32
CA THR A 448 15.73 5.64 -32.64
C THR A 448 16.25 6.37 -31.39
N SER A 449 17.44 6.96 -31.49
CA SER A 449 18.00 7.82 -30.43
C SER A 449 17.10 9.01 -30.12
N GLU A 450 16.44 9.58 -31.12
CA GLU A 450 15.56 10.74 -30.97
C GLU A 450 14.31 10.37 -30.17
N HIS A 451 13.69 9.22 -30.48
CA HIS A 451 12.58 8.69 -29.70
C HIS A 451 12.92 8.49 -28.22
N LEU A 452 14.10 7.95 -27.94
CA LEU A 452 14.57 7.75 -26.57
C LEU A 452 14.88 9.07 -25.88
N ALA A 453 15.49 10.03 -26.59
CA ALA A 453 15.75 11.37 -26.08
C ALA A 453 14.45 12.14 -25.77
N GLU A 454 13.39 11.96 -26.56
CA GLU A 454 12.06 12.54 -26.28
C GLU A 454 11.46 12.00 -24.99
N LEU A 455 11.56 10.70 -24.74
CA LEU A 455 11.11 10.10 -23.48
C LEU A 455 11.91 10.64 -22.29
N ILE A 456 13.25 10.73 -22.42
CA ILE A 456 14.13 11.25 -21.37
C ILE A 456 13.82 12.73 -21.09
N ALA A 457 13.64 13.54 -22.13
CA ALA A 457 13.28 14.94 -21.99
C ALA A 457 11.92 15.12 -21.30
N ALA A 458 10.92 14.31 -21.65
CA ALA A 458 9.62 14.31 -20.98
C ALA A 458 9.75 13.92 -19.48
N PHE A 459 10.65 12.98 -19.17
CA PHE A 459 10.94 12.59 -17.79
C PHE A 459 11.61 13.72 -16.99
N GLU A 460 12.57 14.41 -17.61
CA GLU A 460 13.26 15.56 -17.02
C GLU A 460 12.32 16.74 -16.78
N VAL A 461 11.40 17.04 -17.71
CA VAL A 461 10.36 18.07 -17.57
C VAL A 461 9.48 17.80 -16.34
N GLU A 462 9.16 16.54 -16.08
CA GLU A 462 8.41 16.11 -14.89
C GLU A 462 9.28 15.93 -13.64
N SER A 463 10.48 16.52 -13.63
CA SER A 463 11.43 16.45 -12.51
C SER A 463 11.78 15.02 -12.07
N GLY A 464 11.70 14.06 -13.00
CA GLY A 464 11.98 12.65 -12.78
C GLY A 464 10.98 11.92 -11.88
N ARG A 465 9.76 12.45 -11.69
CA ARG A 465 8.75 11.90 -10.77
C ARG A 465 7.55 11.24 -11.46
N ALA A 466 7.56 11.16 -12.78
CA ALA A 466 6.50 10.54 -13.57
C ALA A 466 6.99 9.27 -14.26
N VAL A 467 6.08 8.33 -14.47
CA VAL A 467 6.27 7.27 -15.47
C VAL A 467 6.10 7.91 -16.83
N VAL A 468 7.07 7.71 -17.73
CA VAL A 468 6.96 8.17 -19.13
C VAL A 468 6.87 6.95 -20.02
N ARG A 469 5.85 6.87 -20.86
CA ARG A 469 5.57 5.67 -21.67
C ARG A 469 5.35 6.05 -23.12
N ALA A 470 5.97 5.29 -24.02
CA ALA A 470 5.71 5.39 -25.45
C ALA A 470 4.27 4.92 -25.79
N VAL A 471 3.60 5.65 -26.69
CA VAL A 471 2.29 5.28 -27.24
C VAL A 471 2.27 5.39 -28.77
N ALA A 472 1.37 4.64 -29.39
CA ALA A 472 1.04 4.70 -30.81
C ALA A 472 -0.47 4.86 -30.98
N GLY A 473 -0.93 6.03 -31.41
CA GLY A 473 -2.36 6.33 -31.58
C GLY A 473 -3.15 6.14 -30.29
N GLY A 474 -2.58 6.59 -29.16
CA GLY A 474 -3.15 6.41 -27.82
C GLY A 474 -3.11 4.98 -27.26
N GLN A 475 -2.59 4.01 -28.03
CA GLN A 475 -2.36 2.66 -27.54
C GLN A 475 -0.96 2.55 -26.96
N ARG A 476 -0.86 1.99 -25.75
CA ARG A 476 0.41 1.77 -25.06
C ARG A 476 1.42 0.97 -25.90
N GLY A 477 2.67 1.34 -25.76
CA GLY A 477 3.82 0.65 -26.34
C GLY A 477 5.02 0.65 -25.39
N ASN A 478 6.19 0.39 -25.97
CA ASN A 478 7.51 0.49 -25.36
C ASN A 478 8.33 1.50 -26.19
N PRO A 479 9.39 2.12 -25.65
CA PRO A 479 9.95 1.98 -24.31
C PRO A 479 9.13 2.65 -23.19
N VAL A 480 9.52 2.40 -21.94
CA VAL A 480 8.94 3.03 -20.74
C VAL A 480 10.02 3.44 -19.75
N ILE A 481 9.93 4.65 -19.21
CA ILE A 481 10.76 5.14 -18.11
C ILE A 481 10.03 4.92 -16.80
N LEU A 482 10.70 4.21 -15.91
CA LEU A 482 10.29 3.93 -14.55
C LEU A 482 11.07 4.84 -13.58
N PRO A 483 10.42 5.76 -12.87
CA PRO A 483 11.11 6.64 -11.90
C PRO A 483 11.65 5.81 -10.73
N LYS A 484 12.67 6.32 -10.02
CA LYS A 484 13.34 5.65 -8.89
C LYS A 484 12.37 5.11 -7.84
N GLU A 485 11.26 5.81 -7.62
CA GLU A 485 10.17 5.46 -6.71
C GLU A 485 9.57 4.08 -7.02
N THR A 486 9.65 3.63 -8.26
CA THR A 486 9.13 2.32 -8.69
C THR A 486 10.13 1.17 -8.51
N PHE A 487 11.40 1.45 -8.19
CA PHE A 487 12.45 0.41 -8.15
C PHE A 487 12.18 -0.67 -7.11
N HIS A 488 11.55 -0.33 -5.99
CA HIS A 488 11.14 -1.33 -5.00
C HIS A 488 10.08 -2.28 -5.58
N ALA A 489 9.11 -1.76 -6.35
CA ALA A 489 8.09 -2.59 -7.00
C ALA A 489 8.68 -3.50 -8.09
N VAL A 490 9.69 -3.01 -8.84
CA VAL A 490 10.44 -3.84 -9.82
C VAL A 490 11.07 -5.05 -9.13
N ARG A 491 11.70 -4.86 -7.95
CA ARG A 491 12.34 -5.94 -7.18
C ARG A 491 11.37 -7.02 -6.69
N GLN A 492 10.07 -6.74 -6.69
CA GLN A 492 9.03 -7.66 -6.23
C GLN A 492 8.33 -8.41 -7.39
N LEU A 493 8.70 -8.16 -8.64
CA LEU A 493 8.11 -8.86 -9.77
C LEU A 493 8.51 -10.34 -9.79
N VAL A 494 7.57 -11.20 -10.17
CA VAL A 494 7.78 -12.65 -10.32
C VAL A 494 7.10 -13.12 -11.60
N GLY A 495 7.75 -14.04 -12.32
CA GLY A 495 7.22 -14.67 -13.52
C GLY A 495 7.35 -13.80 -14.78
N ASP A 496 6.49 -14.07 -15.76
CA ASP A 496 6.52 -13.39 -17.06
C ASP A 496 5.72 -12.06 -17.04
N VAL A 497 6.13 -11.17 -16.15
CA VAL A 497 5.47 -9.87 -15.94
C VAL A 497 6.43 -8.74 -16.28
N GLY A 498 6.07 -7.94 -17.27
CA GLY A 498 6.82 -6.75 -17.68
C GLY A 498 6.49 -5.49 -16.89
N ALA A 499 7.16 -4.38 -17.24
CA ALA A 499 7.03 -3.07 -16.58
C ALA A 499 5.58 -2.54 -16.52
N ARG A 500 4.71 -3.00 -17.42
CA ARG A 500 3.27 -2.69 -17.44
C ARG A 500 2.60 -2.81 -16.07
N HIS A 501 2.88 -3.90 -15.35
CA HIS A 501 2.23 -4.18 -14.08
C HIS A 501 2.55 -3.13 -13.01
N ILE A 502 3.77 -2.58 -13.07
CA ILE A 502 4.22 -1.49 -12.20
C ILE A 502 3.49 -0.21 -12.57
N VAL A 503 3.41 0.12 -13.85
CA VAL A 503 2.72 1.34 -14.32
C VAL A 503 1.26 1.36 -13.86
N GLU A 504 0.56 0.23 -13.98
CA GLU A 504 -0.85 0.10 -13.57
C GLU A 504 -1.07 0.20 -12.05
N ARG A 505 -0.04 -0.02 -11.22
CA ARG A 505 -0.16 -0.09 -9.74
C ARG A 505 0.59 0.99 -8.97
N CYS A 506 1.55 1.68 -9.60
CA CYS A 506 2.43 2.63 -8.89
C CYS A 506 1.73 3.91 -8.43
N GLY A 507 0.59 4.27 -9.04
CA GLY A 507 -0.15 5.49 -8.71
C GLY A 507 0.61 6.80 -8.97
N LEU A 508 1.71 6.74 -9.72
CA LEU A 508 2.46 7.92 -10.18
C LEU A 508 1.79 8.52 -11.42
N PRO A 509 2.02 9.82 -11.72
CA PRO A 509 1.64 10.40 -13.00
C PRO A 509 2.22 9.58 -14.15
N VAL A 510 1.40 9.31 -15.16
CA VAL A 510 1.82 8.63 -16.39
C VAL A 510 1.74 9.63 -17.53
N ILE A 511 2.88 9.94 -18.14
CA ILE A 511 2.99 10.77 -19.33
C ILE A 511 3.12 9.86 -20.54
N ASP A 512 2.18 9.98 -21.46
CA ASP A 512 2.22 9.28 -22.73
C ASP A 512 2.94 10.15 -23.78
N VAL A 513 3.97 9.59 -24.42
CA VAL A 513 4.73 10.22 -25.50
C VAL A 513 4.46 9.46 -26.80
N GLU A 514 3.89 10.15 -27.77
CA GLU A 514 3.49 9.56 -29.05
C GLU A 514 4.72 9.35 -29.95
N LEU A 515 5.15 8.10 -30.12
CA LEU A 515 6.27 7.72 -31.00
C LEU A 515 5.79 7.03 -32.30
N GLY A 516 4.47 7.02 -32.54
CA GLY A 516 3.88 6.37 -33.70
C GLY A 516 4.08 4.84 -33.70
N PRO A 517 4.01 4.18 -34.87
CA PRO A 517 4.04 2.73 -34.98
C PRO A 517 5.27 2.06 -34.35
N ALA A 518 6.40 2.77 -34.28
CA ALA A 518 7.64 2.29 -33.67
C ALA A 518 7.47 1.85 -32.21
N ALA A 519 6.57 2.50 -31.45
CA ALA A 519 6.34 2.16 -30.04
C ALA A 519 5.78 0.74 -29.83
N ARG A 520 5.21 0.14 -30.88
CA ARG A 520 4.47 -1.12 -30.79
C ARG A 520 4.96 -2.17 -31.78
N LEU A 521 6.01 -1.87 -32.51
CA LEU A 521 6.61 -2.77 -33.48
C LEU A 521 7.73 -3.57 -32.81
N ASP A 522 7.43 -4.80 -32.43
CA ASP A 522 8.38 -5.83 -32.03
C ASP A 522 8.42 -6.97 -33.06
N LEU A 523 9.60 -7.51 -33.31
CA LEU A 523 9.82 -8.53 -34.34
C LEU A 523 9.84 -9.93 -33.73
N ASP A 524 8.65 -10.48 -33.52
CA ASP A 524 8.46 -11.75 -32.80
C ASP A 524 8.40 -13.01 -33.67
N THR A 525 8.22 -12.88 -34.99
CA THR A 525 8.13 -14.03 -35.90
C THR A 525 9.05 -13.88 -37.11
N PRO A 526 9.43 -14.98 -37.78
CA PRO A 526 10.21 -14.92 -39.01
C PRO A 526 9.57 -14.09 -40.10
N GLU A 527 8.25 -14.17 -40.26
CA GLU A 527 7.49 -13.42 -41.25
C GLU A 527 7.54 -11.92 -40.95
N ALA A 528 7.47 -11.53 -39.66
CA ALA A 528 7.57 -10.14 -39.25
C ALA A 528 8.96 -9.55 -39.57
N ILE A 529 10.03 -10.32 -39.35
CA ILE A 529 11.40 -9.91 -39.68
C ILE A 529 11.56 -9.72 -41.19
N LEU A 530 11.10 -10.69 -41.99
CA LEU A 530 11.16 -10.61 -43.45
C LEU A 530 10.34 -9.43 -43.99
N ALA A 531 9.13 -9.22 -43.45
CA ALA A 531 8.26 -8.10 -43.84
C ALA A 531 8.87 -6.74 -43.48
N ALA A 532 9.67 -6.67 -42.40
CA ALA A 532 10.43 -5.50 -42.02
C ALA A 532 11.75 -5.33 -42.81
N GLY A 533 12.07 -6.23 -43.75
CA GLY A 533 13.27 -6.18 -44.58
C GLY A 533 14.52 -6.81 -43.96
N GLY A 534 14.37 -7.59 -42.89
CA GLY A 534 15.46 -8.29 -42.22
C GLY A 534 15.75 -9.67 -42.77
N ILE A 535 16.96 -10.17 -42.54
CA ILE A 535 17.42 -11.50 -42.94
C ILE A 535 17.72 -12.31 -41.68
N LEU A 536 17.08 -13.46 -41.52
CA LEU A 536 17.42 -14.41 -40.47
C LEU A 536 18.66 -15.20 -40.85
N LYS A 537 19.63 -15.24 -39.93
CA LYS A 537 20.81 -16.10 -40.02
C LYS A 537 20.58 -17.38 -39.24
N ASP A 538 21.05 -18.49 -39.82
CA ASP A 538 21.03 -19.83 -39.24
C ASP A 538 21.91 -19.98 -37.99
#